data_AF-I1TG10-F1
#
_entry.id   AF-I1TG10-F1
#
_cell.length_a   1.000
_cell.length_b   1.000
_cell.length_c   1.000
_cell.angle_alpha   90.00
_cell.angle_beta   90.00
_cell.angle_gamma   90.00
#
_symmetry.space_group_name_H-M   'P 1'
#
loop_
_entity.id
_entity.type
_entity.pdbx_description
1 polymer ?
#
loop_
_entity_poly.entity_id
_entity_poly.type
_entity_poly.pdbx_seq_one_letter_code
_entity_poly.pdbx_strand_id
1 'polypeptide(L)'
;MDWMEQEQERGITITSAATTCFCTNSPINKIDTPPQVDFTIEVERSLRVLDGAVAGLDGNQGVEPQTETVWRQADKYNVPRIVFVNKMDKIGADFQMCLRTILERLGVKAVPIQLPIGSETNLKGIVDLVRMKAVVWDSEGLGANYHDEEIPADLKDACDEARHYMIENAVEQDD
;
A
#
# COMPACT_ATOMS: atom_id res chain seq x y z
N MET A 1 -12.01 2.68 -13.55
CA MET A 1 -11.09 2.15 -14.56
C MET A 1 -11.73 0.95 -15.26
N ASP A 2 -12.59 0.23 -14.55
CA ASP A 2 -13.50 -0.79 -15.08
C ASP A 2 -14.54 -0.19 -16.06
N TRP A 3 -14.36 -0.45 -17.35
CA TRP A 3 -15.17 0.15 -18.42
C TRP A 3 -15.98 -0.89 -19.19
N MET A 4 -15.63 -2.17 -19.08
CA MET A 4 -16.42 -3.26 -19.65
C MET A 4 -17.64 -3.53 -18.79
N GLU A 5 -18.78 -3.79 -19.43
CA GLU A 5 -20.06 -4.07 -18.77
C GLU A 5 -19.93 -5.26 -17.78
N GLN A 6 -19.14 -6.26 -18.14
CA GLN A 6 -18.85 -7.43 -17.29
C GLN A 6 -17.99 -7.12 -16.06
N GLU A 7 -17.06 -6.15 -16.16
CA GLU A 7 -16.25 -5.71 -15.02
C GLU A 7 -17.13 -4.94 -14.02
N GLN A 8 -18.02 -4.07 -14.54
CA GLN A 8 -18.96 -3.29 -13.73
C GLN A 8 -20.03 -4.16 -13.06
N GLU A 9 -20.56 -5.17 -13.76
CA GLU A 9 -21.54 -6.12 -13.21
C GLU A 9 -20.97 -6.98 -12.07
N ARG A 10 -19.69 -7.35 -12.16
CA ARG A 10 -19.05 -8.29 -11.23
C ARG A 10 -18.18 -7.62 -10.18
N GLY A 11 -17.87 -6.33 -10.33
CA GLY A 11 -16.95 -5.62 -9.45
C GLY A 11 -15.54 -6.19 -9.46
N ILE A 12 -15.08 -6.71 -10.60
CA ILE A 12 -13.74 -7.26 -10.80
C ILE A 12 -13.06 -6.59 -11.99
N THR A 13 -11.77 -6.33 -11.88
CA THR A 13 -10.94 -5.89 -13.01
C THR A 13 -10.54 -7.12 -13.83
N ILE A 14 -10.81 -7.09 -15.14
CA ILE A 14 -10.52 -8.19 -16.07
C ILE A 14 -9.36 -7.80 -16.98
N THR A 15 -9.34 -6.56 -17.48
CA THR A 15 -8.28 -6.04 -18.35
C THR A 15 -7.46 -4.97 -17.66
N SER A 16 -6.16 -4.93 -17.98
CA SER A 16 -5.31 -3.88 -17.47
C SER A 16 -5.64 -2.54 -18.13
N ALA A 17 -5.86 -1.50 -17.33
CA ALA A 17 -6.23 -0.17 -17.81
C ALA A 17 -5.07 0.81 -17.62
N ALA A 18 -4.62 1.46 -18.70
CA ALA A 18 -3.58 2.48 -18.65
C ALA A 18 -4.19 3.89 -18.58
N THR A 19 -3.83 4.68 -17.58
CA THR A 19 -4.27 6.07 -17.42
C THR A 19 -3.10 6.97 -17.03
N THR A 20 -2.95 8.10 -17.71
CA THR A 20 -1.98 9.15 -17.32
C THR A 20 -2.65 10.18 -16.42
N CYS A 21 -2.02 10.49 -15.29
CA CYS A 21 -2.39 11.60 -14.41
C CYS A 21 -1.16 12.43 -14.05
N PHE A 22 -1.34 13.65 -13.57
CA PHE A 22 -0.24 14.53 -13.15
C PHE A 22 -0.20 14.66 -11.63
N CYS A 23 0.98 14.49 -11.05
CA CYS A 23 1.24 14.78 -9.65
C CYS A 23 2.37 15.83 -9.56
N THR A 24 2.08 17.01 -9.01
CA THR A 24 3.07 18.12 -8.88
C THR A 24 3.85 18.38 -10.19
N ASN A 25 3.14 18.40 -11.33
CA ASN A 25 3.67 18.57 -12.70
C ASN A 25 4.49 17.40 -13.27
N SER A 26 4.65 16.30 -12.54
CA SER A 26 5.24 15.06 -13.06
C SER A 26 4.14 14.15 -13.63
N PRO A 27 4.25 13.68 -14.89
CA PRO A 27 3.33 12.69 -15.42
C PRO A 27 3.54 11.34 -14.73
N ILE A 28 2.45 10.71 -14.31
CA ILE A 28 2.39 9.36 -13.76
C ILE A 28 1.51 8.53 -14.67
N ASN A 29 2.06 7.46 -15.23
CA ASN A 29 1.30 6.47 -16.01
C ASN A 29 0.94 5.31 -15.08
N LYS A 30 -0.34 5.16 -14.79
CA LYS A 30 -0.86 4.06 -13.96
C LYS A 30 -1.35 2.95 -14.87
N ILE A 31 -0.97 1.72 -14.57
CA ILE A 31 -1.56 0.52 -15.14
C ILE A 31 -2.27 -0.20 -14.00
N ASP A 32 -3.60 -0.22 -14.07
CA ASP A 32 -4.41 -1.05 -13.17
C ASP A 32 -4.33 -2.48 -13.64
N THR A 33 -4.07 -3.44 -12.75
CA THR A 33 -3.86 -4.85 -13.12
C THR A 33 -4.91 -5.74 -12.46
N PRO A 34 -5.44 -6.75 -13.15
CA PRO A 34 -6.45 -7.65 -12.58
C PRO A 34 -5.91 -8.40 -11.34
N PRO A 35 -6.69 -8.51 -10.26
CA PRO A 35 -6.24 -9.11 -9.01
C PRO A 35 -6.24 -10.65 -9.03
N GLN A 36 -6.91 -11.27 -10.00
CA GLN A 36 -7.14 -12.72 -10.05
C GLN A 36 -6.03 -13.45 -10.83
N VAL A 37 -5.55 -14.57 -10.26
CA VAL A 37 -4.49 -15.44 -10.81
C VAL A 37 -4.79 -15.96 -12.22
N ASP A 38 -6.07 -16.06 -12.58
CA ASP A 38 -6.49 -16.49 -13.92
C ASP A 38 -6.09 -15.50 -15.03
N PHE A 39 -5.68 -14.27 -14.68
CA PHE A 39 -5.17 -13.24 -15.61
C PHE A 39 -3.66 -12.98 -15.45
N THR A 40 -2.91 -13.97 -14.97
CA THR A 40 -1.44 -13.90 -14.77
C THR A 40 -0.66 -13.41 -15.99
N ILE A 41 -1.11 -13.65 -17.23
CA ILE A 41 -0.44 -13.16 -18.45
C ILE A 41 -0.48 -11.63 -18.55
N GLU A 42 -1.61 -11.00 -18.19
CA GLU A 42 -1.76 -9.55 -18.24
C GLU A 42 -0.94 -8.86 -17.15
N VAL A 43 -0.90 -9.46 -15.95
CA VAL A 43 -0.02 -9.01 -14.86
C VAL A 43 1.45 -9.13 -15.27
N GLU A 44 1.86 -10.27 -15.85
CA GLU A 44 3.25 -10.49 -16.27
C GLU A 44 3.68 -9.52 -17.38
N ARG A 45 2.78 -9.18 -18.32
CA ARG A 45 3.05 -8.17 -19.36
C ARG A 45 3.21 -6.78 -18.76
N SER A 46 2.36 -6.42 -17.80
CA SER A 46 2.39 -5.13 -17.15
C SER A 46 3.70 -4.95 -16.36
N LEU A 47 4.07 -5.94 -15.54
CA LEU A 47 5.29 -5.92 -14.73
C LEU A 47 6.59 -5.81 -15.56
N ARG A 48 6.58 -6.19 -16.84
CA ARG A 48 7.74 -6.06 -17.73
C ARG A 48 7.99 -4.64 -18.25
N VAL A 49 7.00 -3.76 -18.17
CA VAL A 49 7.03 -2.42 -18.76
C VAL A 49 7.02 -1.34 -17.67
N LEU A 50 6.59 -1.68 -16.47
CA LEU A 50 6.50 -0.76 -15.33
C LEU A 50 7.88 -0.54 -14.68
N ASP A 51 8.16 0.71 -14.32
CA ASP A 51 9.35 1.08 -13.54
C ASP A 51 9.18 0.83 -12.02
N GLY A 52 7.95 0.58 -11.58
CA GLY A 52 7.62 0.33 -10.18
C GLY A 52 6.17 -0.14 -10.00
N ALA A 53 5.86 -0.70 -8.84
CA ALA A 53 4.53 -1.21 -8.53
C ALA A 53 4.06 -0.82 -7.12
N VAL A 54 2.74 -0.68 -6.97
CA VAL A 54 2.07 -0.51 -5.67
C VAL A 54 1.33 -1.80 -5.36
N ALA A 55 1.79 -2.53 -4.35
CA ALA A 55 1.15 -3.76 -3.89
C ALA A 55 0.08 -3.43 -2.84
N GLY A 56 -1.19 -3.58 -3.21
CA GLY A 56 -2.31 -3.40 -2.28
C GLY A 56 -2.52 -4.64 -1.40
N LEU A 57 -2.64 -4.45 -0.09
CA LEU A 57 -3.03 -5.49 0.87
C LEU A 57 -4.34 -5.12 1.55
N ASP A 58 -5.16 -6.10 1.93
CA ASP A 58 -6.34 -5.88 2.77
C ASP A 58 -5.90 -5.91 4.25
N GLY A 59 -6.19 -4.85 4.99
CA GLY A 59 -5.78 -4.68 6.39
C GLY A 59 -6.25 -5.80 7.34
N ASN A 60 -7.31 -6.54 6.97
CA ASN A 60 -7.83 -7.66 7.75
C ASN A 60 -7.24 -9.01 7.33
N GLN A 61 -6.79 -9.16 6.07
CA GLN A 61 -6.28 -10.44 5.55
C GLN A 61 -4.75 -10.51 5.48
N GLY A 62 -4.07 -9.36 5.39
CA GLY A 62 -2.63 -9.31 5.18
C GLY A 62 -2.24 -9.88 3.80
N VAL A 63 -1.16 -10.66 3.76
CA VAL A 63 -0.71 -11.31 2.52
C VAL A 63 -1.51 -12.59 2.24
N GLU A 64 -2.21 -12.59 1.11
CA GLU A 64 -2.96 -13.73 0.60
C GLU A 64 -2.15 -14.59 -0.41
N PRO A 65 -2.50 -15.87 -0.63
CA PRO A 65 -1.80 -16.73 -1.60
C PRO A 65 -1.71 -16.15 -3.03
N GLN A 66 -2.70 -15.36 -3.44
CA GLN A 66 -2.70 -14.69 -4.74
C GLN A 66 -1.66 -13.56 -4.78
N THR A 67 -1.53 -12.82 -3.69
CA THR A 67 -0.51 -11.77 -3.51
C THR A 67 0.89 -12.36 -3.64
N GLU A 68 1.15 -13.52 -3.02
CA GLU A 68 2.44 -14.22 -3.12
C GLU A 68 2.81 -14.55 -4.58
N THR A 69 1.81 -14.92 -5.39
CA THR A 69 2.02 -15.28 -6.80
C THR A 69 2.43 -14.07 -7.62
N VAL A 70 1.70 -12.95 -7.48
CA VAL A 70 2.02 -11.68 -8.14
C VAL A 70 3.37 -11.12 -7.64
N TRP A 71 3.67 -11.28 -6.35
CA TRP A 71 4.93 -10.85 -5.77
C TRP A 71 6.13 -11.56 -6.41
N ARG A 72 6.06 -12.89 -6.59
CA ARG A 72 7.10 -13.66 -7.28
C ARG A 72 7.25 -13.26 -8.74
N GLN A 73 6.17 -12.87 -9.42
CA GLN A 73 6.26 -12.35 -10.79
C GLN A 73 7.01 -11.02 -10.81
N ALA A 74 6.76 -10.13 -9.84
CA ALA A 74 7.48 -8.87 -9.72
C ALA A 74 8.98 -9.07 -9.36
N ASP A 75 9.29 -10.07 -8.52
CA ASP A 75 10.69 -10.47 -8.22
C ASP A 75 11.44 -10.89 -9.48
N LYS A 76 10.81 -11.68 -10.37
CA LYS A 76 11.42 -12.13 -11.64
C LYS A 76 11.88 -10.97 -12.53
N TYR A 77 11.20 -9.83 -12.46
CA TYR A 77 11.53 -8.63 -13.24
C TYR A 77 12.24 -7.55 -12.43
N ASN A 78 12.60 -7.82 -11.17
CA ASN A 78 13.23 -6.87 -10.25
C ASN A 78 12.49 -5.54 -10.14
N VAL A 79 11.14 -5.57 -10.16
CA VAL A 79 10.33 -4.36 -10.10
C VAL A 79 10.36 -3.79 -8.67
N PRO A 80 10.79 -2.53 -8.46
CA PRO A 80 10.71 -1.85 -7.17
C PRO A 80 9.25 -1.73 -6.72
N ARG A 81 8.98 -1.98 -5.44
CA ARG A 81 7.61 -2.06 -4.91
C ARG A 81 7.45 -1.25 -3.64
N ILE A 82 6.30 -0.59 -3.52
CA ILE A 82 5.79 -0.07 -2.25
C ILE A 82 4.52 -0.84 -1.88
N VAL A 83 4.28 -1.04 -0.59
CA VAL A 83 3.08 -1.73 -0.10
C VAL A 83 2.09 -0.70 0.42
N PHE A 84 0.82 -0.83 0.02
CA PHE A 84 -0.28 -0.03 0.53
C PHE A 84 -1.28 -0.93 1.26
N VAL A 85 -1.33 -0.81 2.58
CA VAL A 85 -2.33 -1.53 3.39
C VAL A 85 -3.64 -0.74 3.34
N ASN A 86 -4.61 -1.31 2.62
CA ASN A 86 -5.92 -0.70 2.36
C ASN A 86 -6.98 -1.25 3.32
N LYS A 87 -8.15 -0.60 3.37
CA LYS A 87 -9.33 -1.00 4.15
C LYS A 87 -9.08 -1.09 5.65
N MET A 88 -8.26 -0.17 6.17
CA MET A 88 -7.96 -0.07 7.61
C MET A 88 -9.17 0.37 8.45
N ASP A 89 -10.25 0.81 7.80
CA ASP A 89 -11.56 1.17 8.36
C ASP A 89 -12.45 -0.06 8.66
N LYS A 90 -12.09 -1.25 8.16
CA LYS A 90 -12.87 -2.47 8.39
C LYS A 90 -12.62 -3.07 9.78
N ILE A 91 -13.65 -3.71 10.32
CA ILE A 91 -13.54 -4.54 11.53
C ILE A 91 -12.50 -5.64 11.30
N GLY A 92 -11.60 -5.81 12.26
CA GLY A 92 -10.50 -6.76 12.20
C GLY A 92 -9.28 -6.26 11.43
N ALA A 93 -9.24 -4.99 11.01
CA ALA A 93 -8.06 -4.42 10.40
C ALA A 93 -6.90 -4.32 11.41
N ASP A 94 -5.77 -4.96 11.07
CA ASP A 94 -4.57 -5.01 11.91
C ASP A 94 -3.33 -4.77 11.05
N PHE A 95 -2.76 -3.57 11.20
CA PHE A 95 -1.57 -3.15 10.47
C PHE A 95 -0.33 -3.97 10.87
N GLN A 96 -0.20 -4.33 12.14
CA GLN A 96 0.94 -5.11 12.64
C GLN A 96 0.88 -6.55 12.13
N MET A 97 -0.32 -7.11 12.05
CA MET A 97 -0.54 -8.39 11.36
C MET A 97 -0.14 -8.30 9.90
N CYS A 98 -0.50 -7.23 9.17
CA CYS A 98 -0.07 -7.05 7.79
C CYS A 98 1.46 -7.05 7.67
N LEU A 99 2.18 -6.27 8.49
CA LEU A 99 3.65 -6.26 8.51
C LEU A 99 4.24 -7.66 8.77
N ARG A 100 3.70 -8.38 9.74
CA ARG A 100 4.13 -9.74 10.08
C ARG A 100 3.93 -10.70 8.90
N THR A 101 2.78 -10.65 8.24
CA THR A 101 2.49 -11.53 7.09
C THR A 101 3.39 -11.25 5.89
N ILE A 102 3.83 -10.01 5.68
CA ILE A 102 4.83 -9.68 4.64
C ILE A 102 6.12 -10.44 4.91
N LEU A 103 6.62 -10.40 6.14
CA LEU A 103 7.84 -11.12 6.50
C LEU A 103 7.65 -12.64 6.38
N GLU A 104 6.57 -13.19 6.95
CA GLU A 104 6.35 -14.63 7.03
C GLU A 104 6.05 -15.28 5.67
N ARG A 105 5.31 -14.61 4.79
CA ARG A 105 4.85 -15.18 3.51
C ARG A 105 5.70 -14.76 2.31
N LEU A 106 6.16 -13.52 2.28
CA LEU A 106 6.96 -12.99 1.17
C LEU A 106 8.46 -13.09 1.45
N GLY A 107 8.87 -13.26 2.72
CA GLY A 107 10.29 -13.41 3.09
C GLY A 107 11.08 -12.11 2.96
N VAL A 108 10.41 -10.96 2.99
CA VAL A 108 11.03 -9.63 2.81
C VAL A 108 10.85 -8.77 4.05
N LYS A 109 11.82 -7.89 4.31
CA LYS A 109 11.71 -6.88 5.39
C LYS A 109 10.66 -5.84 4.99
N ALA A 110 9.62 -5.68 5.80
CA ALA A 110 8.65 -4.60 5.66
C ALA A 110 9.12 -3.39 6.46
N VAL A 111 9.39 -2.26 5.80
CA VAL A 111 9.80 -1.02 6.45
C VAL A 111 8.62 -0.03 6.46
N PRO A 112 7.92 0.13 7.59
CA PRO A 112 6.84 1.10 7.67
C PRO A 112 7.39 2.52 7.58
N ILE A 113 6.84 3.33 6.67
CA ILE A 113 7.07 4.78 6.58
C ILE A 113 5.92 5.59 7.19
N GLN A 114 4.81 4.91 7.49
CA GLN A 114 3.61 5.46 8.09
C GLN A 114 3.02 4.47 9.10
N LEU A 115 2.39 4.98 10.15
CA LEU A 115 1.59 4.21 11.11
C LEU A 115 0.15 4.72 11.14
N PRO A 116 -0.87 3.87 11.24
CA PRO A 116 -2.25 4.32 11.33
C PRO A 116 -2.55 4.96 12.70
N ILE A 117 -3.38 6.00 12.70
CA ILE A 117 -3.96 6.61 13.91
C ILE A 117 -5.35 6.02 14.11
N GLY A 118 -5.44 5.09 15.06
CA GLY A 118 -6.62 4.27 15.27
C GLY A 118 -6.75 3.14 14.24
N SER A 119 -7.84 2.39 14.35
CA SER A 119 -8.21 1.30 13.44
C SER A 119 -9.73 1.20 13.37
N GLU A 120 -10.23 0.50 12.35
CA GLU A 120 -11.66 0.29 12.16
C GLU A 120 -12.41 1.64 12.09
N THR A 121 -13.52 1.77 12.80
CA THR A 121 -14.31 3.01 12.91
C THR A 121 -13.59 4.15 13.62
N ASN A 122 -12.45 3.90 14.27
CA ASN A 122 -11.63 4.91 14.92
C ASN A 122 -10.45 5.37 14.04
N LEU A 123 -10.33 4.89 12.80
CA LEU A 123 -9.30 5.34 11.87
C LEU A 123 -9.52 6.82 11.54
N LYS A 124 -8.57 7.66 11.94
CA LYS A 124 -8.65 9.13 11.76
C LYS A 124 -7.56 9.67 10.85
N GLY A 125 -6.50 8.90 10.66
CA GLY A 125 -5.40 9.31 9.81
C GLY A 125 -4.16 8.45 9.99
N ILE A 126 -3.01 9.03 9.73
CA ILE A 126 -1.72 8.35 9.76
C ILE A 126 -0.68 9.24 10.43
N VAL A 127 0.31 8.64 11.06
CA VAL A 127 1.56 9.30 11.42
C VAL A 127 2.54 9.11 10.27
N ASP A 128 3.05 10.21 9.73
CA ASP A 128 4.15 10.22 8.78
C ASP A 128 5.47 10.16 9.55
N LEU A 129 6.19 9.03 9.49
CA LEU A 129 7.42 8.81 10.24
C LEU A 129 8.62 9.58 9.67
N VAL A 130 8.53 10.00 8.40
CA VAL A 130 9.58 10.80 7.75
C VAL A 130 9.52 12.24 8.25
N ARG A 131 8.32 12.83 8.27
CA ARG A 131 8.07 14.20 8.77
C ARG A 131 7.91 14.26 10.28
N MET A 132 7.66 13.12 10.94
CA MET A 132 7.22 13.01 12.34
C MET A 132 6.06 13.94 12.69
N LYS A 133 4.97 13.76 11.94
CA LYS A 133 3.72 14.47 12.16
C LYS A 133 2.53 13.53 12.00
N ALA A 134 1.48 13.78 12.78
CA ALA A 134 0.18 13.19 12.53
C ALA A 134 -0.47 13.93 11.36
N VAL A 135 -1.04 13.19 10.42
CA VAL A 135 -1.85 13.69 9.31
C VAL A 135 -3.26 13.15 9.55
N VAL A 136 -4.18 14.06 9.86
CA VAL A 136 -5.56 13.73 10.21
C VAL A 136 -6.48 14.26 9.11
N TRP A 137 -7.49 13.46 8.74
CA TRP A 137 -8.50 13.87 7.77
C TRP A 137 -9.75 14.37 8.48
N ASP A 138 -10.28 15.51 8.03
CA ASP A 138 -11.48 16.13 8.60
C ASP A 138 -12.76 15.33 8.31
N SER A 139 -12.75 14.52 7.25
CA SER A 139 -13.90 13.72 6.82
C SER A 139 -13.48 12.54 5.95
N GLU A 140 -14.38 11.55 5.82
CA GLU A 140 -14.18 10.33 5.02
C GLU A 140 -14.37 10.55 3.50
N GLY A 141 -14.67 11.79 3.07
CA GLY A 141 -15.02 12.10 1.68
C GLY A 141 -13.81 12.13 0.74
N LEU A 142 -14.04 11.77 -0.53
CA LEU A 142 -13.08 11.99 -1.62
C LEU A 142 -12.72 13.48 -1.72
N GLY A 143 -11.44 13.81 -1.55
CA GLY A 143 -10.97 15.20 -1.53
C GLY A 143 -11.16 15.92 -0.19
N ALA A 144 -11.39 15.18 0.89
CA ALA A 144 -11.39 15.72 2.24
C ALA A 144 -10.10 16.49 2.53
N ASN A 145 -10.25 17.64 3.19
CA ASN A 145 -9.12 18.36 3.73
C ASN A 145 -8.45 17.51 4.82
N TYR A 146 -7.14 17.68 4.90
CA TYR A 146 -6.33 17.11 5.96
C TYR A 146 -5.42 18.20 6.53
N HIS A 147 -4.97 18.00 7.75
CA HIS A 147 -4.01 18.89 8.40
C HIS A 147 -2.99 18.10 9.20
N ASP A 148 -1.85 18.76 9.40
CA ASP A 148 -0.76 18.27 10.21
C ASP A 148 -1.04 18.60 11.70
N GLU A 149 -0.89 17.62 12.58
CA GLU A 149 -0.94 17.78 14.05
C GLU A 149 0.28 17.13 14.73
N GLU A 150 0.40 17.34 16.05
CA GLU A 150 1.37 16.62 16.87
C GLU A 150 0.98 15.14 16.98
N ILE A 151 2.00 14.27 17.05
CA ILE A 151 1.78 12.83 17.22
C ILE A 151 1.08 12.57 18.56
N PRO A 152 -0.04 11.83 18.59
CA PRO A 152 -0.71 11.45 19.82
C PRO A 152 0.24 10.79 20.83
N ALA A 153 0.10 11.15 22.11
CA ALA A 153 1.04 10.73 23.15
C ALA A 153 1.11 9.19 23.32
N ASP A 154 -0.01 8.51 23.08
CA ASP A 154 -0.14 7.05 23.11
C ASP A 154 0.56 6.34 21.94
N LEU A 155 0.79 7.03 20.83
CA LEU A 155 1.50 6.50 19.66
C LEU A 155 2.97 6.89 19.61
N LYS A 156 3.41 7.83 20.44
CA LYS A 156 4.75 8.43 20.34
C LYS A 156 5.87 7.39 20.45
N ASP A 157 5.83 6.54 21.47
CA ASP A 157 6.87 5.52 21.68
C ASP A 157 6.94 4.52 20.51
N ALA A 158 5.78 4.08 20.01
CA ALA A 158 5.70 3.20 18.85
C ALA A 158 6.20 3.87 17.56
N CYS A 159 5.94 5.17 17.39
CA CYS A 159 6.45 5.95 16.26
C CYS A 159 7.96 6.13 16.34
N ASP A 160 8.52 6.37 17.53
CA ASP A 160 9.95 6.53 17.73
C ASP A 160 10.70 5.20 17.45
N GLU A 161 10.15 4.06 17.90
CA GLU A 161 10.67 2.72 17.58
C GLU A 161 10.61 2.45 16.07
N ALA A 162 9.44 2.65 15.44
CA ALA A 162 9.27 2.43 14.01
C ALA A 162 10.16 3.36 13.17
N ARG A 163 10.34 4.61 13.60
CA ARG A 163 11.26 5.56 12.95
C ARG A 163 12.70 5.10 13.07
N HIS A 164 13.12 4.62 14.24
CA HIS A 164 14.47 4.10 14.43
C HIS A 164 14.74 2.93 13.49
N TYR A 165 13.83 1.94 13.47
CA TYR A 165 13.87 0.81 12.55
C TYR A 165 13.93 1.25 11.08
N MET A 166 13.12 2.24 10.68
CA MET A 166 13.13 2.80 9.32
C MET A 166 14.49 3.42 8.97
N ILE A 167 15.08 4.20 9.88
CA ILE A 167 16.39 4.85 9.68
C ILE A 167 17.50 3.79 9.56
N GLU A 168 17.51 2.79 10.44
CA GLU A 168 18.51 1.71 10.39
C GLU A 168 18.49 0.99 9.03
N ASN A 169 17.30 0.61 8.55
CA ASN A 169 17.18 -0.05 7.25
C ASN A 169 17.52 0.87 6.08
N ALA A 170 17.29 2.19 6.20
CA ALA A 170 17.69 3.14 5.18
C ALA A 170 19.22 3.28 5.09
N VAL A 171 19.90 3.32 6.24
CA VAL A 171 21.37 3.40 6.31
C VAL A 171 22.02 2.11 5.80
N GLU A 172 21.41 0.94 5.99
CA GLU A 172 21.90 -0.33 5.41
C GLU A 172 21.95 -0.35 3.87
N GLN A 173 21.28 0.58 3.18
CA GLN A 173 21.26 0.64 1.70
C GLN A 173 22.28 1.61 1.09
N ASP A 174 22.96 2.42 1.92
CA ASP A 174 23.92 3.44 1.49
C ASP A 174 25.29 3.12 2.13
N ASP A 175 26.12 2.37 1.39
CA ASP A 175 27.53 2.08 1.74
C ASP A 175 28.46 3.26 1.38
#